data_AF-A0A1X6ZPA8-F1
#
_entry.id   AF-A0A1X6ZPA8-F1
#
_cell.length_a   1.000
_cell.length_b   1.000
_cell.length_c   1.000
_cell.angle_alpha   90.00
_cell.angle_beta   90.00
_cell.angle_gamma   90.00
#
_symmetry.space_group_name_H-M   'P 1'
#
loop_
_entity.id
_entity.type
_entity.pdbx_description
1 polymer ?
#
loop_
_entity_poly.entity_id
_entity_poly.type
_entity_poly.pdbx_seq_one_letter_code
_entity_poly.pdbx_strand_id
1 'polypeptide(L)'
;MKDEVPNLKDFDQRLRDEANEDLADVIPQEATKETQIIAIYGKGGIGKSFTLANLSHMMAEQGKRVLLIGCDPKSDTTSLLFGGKACPTIIETSTKKKLAGEEVAIGDVCFKRGGVFAMELGGPEVGRGCGGRGIIHGFELLEKLGFHDWDFDYVLLDFLGDVVCGGFGLPIARDMAQKVILVGSNDLQSLYVANNVCSAVEYFRKLGGNVGVAGLVVNKDDGSGEAQAFAEAVDIPVLAAIPQDDDLRKKSANYQIVGTAESRWGSLFAGLAEAVSLAPPVRPTPLDQDGLLDLFDGSDTGAGVVLEPATDADMRGKYAEPKPSLEVIYDEA
;
A
#
# COMPACT_ATOMS: atom_id res chain seq x y z
N MET A 1 43.66 0.26 -25.72
CA MET A 1 42.87 -0.29 -24.60
C MET A 1 41.62 -0.88 -25.21
N LYS A 2 41.54 -2.21 -25.26
CA LYS A 2 40.36 -2.93 -25.77
C LYS A 2 39.31 -2.93 -24.66
N ASP A 3 38.07 -2.70 -25.07
CA ASP A 3 36.87 -2.69 -24.25
C ASP A 3 36.73 -3.99 -23.44
N GLU A 4 36.84 -3.89 -22.11
CA GLU A 4 36.37 -4.94 -21.20
C GLU A 4 34.86 -4.74 -21.00
N VAL A 5 34.08 -5.42 -21.82
CA VAL A 5 32.66 -5.64 -21.56
C VAL A 5 32.56 -6.42 -20.24
N PRO A 6 31.82 -5.94 -19.21
CA PRO A 6 31.66 -6.67 -17.97
C PRO A 6 31.09 -8.07 -18.22
N ASN A 7 31.76 -9.09 -17.69
CA ASN A 7 31.37 -10.49 -17.82
C ASN A 7 29.97 -10.70 -17.19
N LEU A 8 28.95 -10.96 -18.02
CA LEU A 8 27.56 -11.17 -17.56
C LEU A 8 27.41 -12.34 -16.58
N LYS A 9 28.32 -13.31 -16.58
CA LYS A 9 28.23 -14.47 -15.67
C LYS A 9 28.42 -14.10 -14.21
N ASP A 10 29.30 -13.13 -13.93
CA ASP A 10 29.60 -12.70 -12.57
C ASP A 10 28.46 -11.83 -12.00
N PHE A 11 27.65 -11.24 -12.90
CA PHE A 11 26.47 -10.45 -12.54
C PHE A 11 25.28 -11.34 -12.11
N ASP A 12 25.09 -12.48 -12.78
CA ASP A 12 24.06 -13.47 -12.43
C ASP A 12 24.33 -14.10 -11.07
N GLN A 13 25.60 -14.44 -10.78
CA GLN A 13 25.97 -15.00 -9.49
C GLN A 13 25.74 -14.00 -8.36
N ARG A 14 26.16 -12.74 -8.53
CA ARG A 14 25.93 -11.68 -7.53
C ARG A 14 24.43 -11.46 -7.24
N LEU A 15 23.59 -11.47 -8.27
CA LEU A 15 22.13 -11.33 -8.11
C LEU A 15 21.51 -12.52 -7.39
N ARG A 16 22.02 -13.73 -7.64
CA ARG A 16 21.59 -14.95 -6.94
C ARG A 16 22.08 -14.97 -5.49
N ASP A 17 23.27 -14.48 -5.24
CA ASP A 17 23.84 -14.37 -3.89
C ASP A 17 23.06 -13.32 -3.09
N GLU A 18 22.77 -12.15 -3.67
CA GLU A 18 21.91 -11.10 -3.09
C GLU A 18 20.47 -11.61 -2.85
N ALA A 19 19.92 -12.43 -3.76
CA ALA A 19 18.61 -13.07 -3.58
C ALA A 19 18.59 -14.17 -2.50
N ASN A 20 19.76 -14.69 -2.11
CA ASN A 20 19.93 -15.74 -1.10
C ASN A 20 20.56 -15.22 0.20
N GLU A 21 20.79 -13.90 0.34
CA GLU A 21 21.18 -13.33 1.62
C GLU A 21 20.06 -13.55 2.64
N ASP A 22 20.38 -14.30 3.69
CA ASP A 22 19.48 -14.54 4.80
C ASP A 22 19.42 -13.26 5.64
N LEU A 23 18.31 -12.52 5.52
CA LEU A 23 18.05 -11.26 6.23
C LEU A 23 17.84 -11.47 7.76
N ALA A 24 18.09 -12.67 8.27
CA ALA A 24 17.87 -13.09 9.66
C ALA A 24 18.84 -12.48 10.68
N ASP A 25 19.88 -11.74 10.27
CA ASP A 25 20.88 -11.16 11.19
C ASP A 25 20.45 -9.82 11.82
N VAL A 26 19.17 -9.42 11.69
CA VAL A 26 18.60 -8.34 12.51
C VAL A 26 18.30 -8.90 13.90
N ILE A 27 19.24 -8.77 14.83
CA ILE A 27 19.05 -9.12 16.23
C ILE A 27 18.05 -8.12 16.84
N PRO A 28 16.82 -8.53 17.19
CA PRO A 28 15.83 -7.60 17.75
C PRO A 28 16.26 -7.23 19.17
N GLN A 29 16.44 -5.94 19.44
CA GLN A 29 16.48 -5.44 20.82
C GLN A 29 15.04 -5.35 21.35
N GLU A 30 14.85 -5.61 22.65
CA GLU A 30 13.54 -5.52 23.29
C GLU A 30 13.04 -4.06 23.26
N ALA A 31 11.98 -3.80 22.50
CA ALA A 31 11.43 -2.48 22.31
C ALA A 31 10.78 -1.96 23.60
N THR A 32 11.21 -0.78 24.08
CA THR A 32 10.68 -0.15 25.30
C THR A 32 9.25 0.41 25.15
N LYS A 33 8.74 0.45 23.92
CA LYS A 33 7.34 0.66 23.52
C LYS A 33 7.12 -0.07 22.18
N GLU A 34 6.02 -0.81 22.01
CA GLU A 34 5.69 -1.44 20.73
C GLU A 34 5.07 -0.39 19.78
N THR A 35 5.92 0.27 18.99
CA THR A 35 5.49 1.11 17.85
C THR A 35 4.45 0.37 17.01
N GLN A 36 3.29 0.96 16.77
CA GLN A 36 2.31 0.39 15.84
C GLN A 36 2.61 0.83 14.41
N ILE A 37 3.19 -0.06 13.63
CA ILE A 37 3.37 0.03 12.17
C ILE A 37 2.09 -0.48 11.49
N ILE A 38 1.41 0.43 10.81
CA ILE A 38 0.14 0.19 10.15
C ILE A 38 0.30 0.44 8.67
N ALA A 39 -0.04 -0.55 7.84
CA ALA A 39 -0.06 -0.39 6.39
C ALA A 39 -1.47 -0.02 5.92
N ILE A 40 -1.57 0.98 5.04
CA ILE A 40 -2.84 1.48 4.54
C ILE A 40 -2.90 1.21 3.05
N TYR A 41 -3.95 0.51 2.62
CA TYR A 41 -4.17 0.15 1.24
C TYR A 41 -5.51 0.66 0.73
N GLY A 42 -5.65 0.69 -0.59
CA GLY A 42 -6.85 1.15 -1.26
C GLY A 42 -6.54 1.58 -2.70
N LYS A 43 -7.60 1.67 -3.51
CA LYS A 43 -7.53 2.05 -4.92
C LYS A 43 -6.87 3.40 -5.13
N GLY A 44 -6.17 3.59 -6.24
CA GLY A 44 -5.67 4.89 -6.68
C GLY A 44 -6.78 5.95 -6.72
N GLY A 45 -6.54 7.11 -6.12
CA GLY A 45 -7.51 8.21 -6.10
C GLY A 45 -8.69 8.07 -5.12
N ILE A 46 -8.73 7.01 -4.30
CA ILE A 46 -9.77 6.85 -3.29
C ILE A 46 -9.71 7.91 -2.19
N GLY A 47 -8.53 8.46 -1.91
CA GLY A 47 -8.28 9.43 -0.85
C GLY A 47 -7.53 8.87 0.36
N LYS A 48 -6.67 7.86 0.16
CA LYS A 48 -5.75 7.33 1.20
C LYS A 48 -4.92 8.45 1.83
N SER A 49 -4.20 9.21 1.03
CA SER A 49 -3.33 10.28 1.50
C SER A 49 -4.09 11.41 2.19
N PHE A 50 -5.33 11.69 1.77
CA PHE A 50 -6.23 12.60 2.49
C PHE A 50 -6.57 12.06 3.88
N THR A 51 -7.00 10.80 3.95
CA THR A 51 -7.33 10.12 5.22
C THR A 51 -6.12 10.11 6.15
N LEU A 52 -4.94 9.76 5.64
CA LEU A 52 -3.70 9.62 6.40
C LEU A 52 -3.14 10.93 6.92
N ALA A 53 -3.12 11.98 6.10
CA ALA A 53 -2.64 13.29 6.52
C ALA A 53 -3.52 13.88 7.64
N ASN A 54 -4.84 13.66 7.58
CA ASN A 54 -5.76 14.11 8.62
C ASN A 54 -5.72 13.23 9.87
N LEU A 55 -5.62 11.91 9.71
CA LEU A 55 -5.47 10.97 10.81
C LEU A 55 -4.18 11.22 11.59
N SER A 56 -3.05 11.30 10.89
CA SER A 56 -1.74 11.56 11.51
C SER A 56 -1.71 12.91 12.22
N HIS A 57 -2.31 13.96 11.64
CA HIS A 57 -2.39 15.26 12.30
C HIS A 57 -3.23 15.21 13.58
N MET A 58 -4.40 14.57 13.55
CA MET A 58 -5.25 14.40 14.73
C MET A 58 -4.53 13.60 15.82
N MET A 59 -3.88 12.49 15.47
CA MET A 59 -3.08 11.70 16.41
C MET A 59 -1.96 12.54 17.03
N ALA A 60 -1.30 13.40 16.24
CA ALA A 60 -0.27 14.32 16.74
C ALA A 60 -0.84 15.39 17.68
N GLU A 61 -2.02 15.96 17.38
CA GLU A 61 -2.74 16.86 18.30
C GLU A 61 -3.12 16.17 19.61
N GLN A 62 -3.42 14.86 19.57
CA GLN A 62 -3.65 14.02 20.74
C GLN A 62 -2.36 13.61 21.46
N GLY A 63 -1.21 14.19 21.09
CA GLY A 63 0.07 13.98 21.75
C GLY A 63 0.82 12.72 21.34
N LYS A 64 0.40 12.04 20.26
CA LYS A 64 1.10 10.86 19.74
C LYS A 64 2.26 11.28 18.82
N ARG A 65 3.37 10.56 18.91
CA ARG A 65 4.46 10.65 17.94
C ARG A 65 4.11 9.80 16.73
N VAL A 66 3.87 10.45 15.59
CA VAL A 66 3.43 9.77 14.36
C VAL A 66 4.43 10.02 13.23
N LEU A 67 4.80 8.94 12.54
CA LEU A 67 5.53 8.96 11.28
C LEU A 67 4.61 8.54 10.14
N LEU A 68 4.48 9.37 9.10
CA LEU A 68 3.76 9.06 7.87
C LEU A 68 4.76 8.82 6.74
N ILE A 69 4.75 7.64 6.14
CA ILE A 69 5.62 7.30 5.00
C ILE A 69 4.76 7.04 3.77
N GLY A 70 5.00 7.79 2.70
CA GLY A 70 4.44 7.48 1.39
C GLY A 70 5.20 6.33 0.73
N CYS A 71 4.49 5.23 0.45
CA CYS A 71 5.01 4.03 -0.22
C CYS A 71 4.34 3.81 -1.59
N ASP A 72 3.92 4.90 -2.23
CA ASP A 72 3.36 4.93 -3.58
C ASP A 72 4.41 5.54 -4.53
N PRO A 73 4.72 4.93 -5.70
CA PRO A 73 5.63 5.53 -6.68
C PRO A 73 5.21 6.94 -7.12
N LYS A 74 3.93 7.32 -6.98
CA LYS A 74 3.43 8.66 -7.24
C LYS A 74 4.03 9.74 -6.31
N SER A 75 4.50 9.36 -5.12
CA SER A 75 5.25 10.20 -4.18
C SER A 75 4.55 11.51 -3.77
N ASP A 76 3.22 11.50 -3.63
CA ASP A 76 2.43 12.70 -3.27
C ASP A 76 1.68 12.58 -1.93
N THR A 77 1.89 11.49 -1.18
CA THR A 77 1.20 11.19 0.09
C THR A 77 1.27 12.35 1.09
N THR A 78 2.48 12.85 1.27
CA THR A 78 2.85 13.89 2.23
C THR A 78 2.54 15.30 1.74
N SER A 79 2.21 15.48 0.45
CA SER A 79 1.96 16.80 -0.13
C SER A 79 0.79 17.51 0.56
N LEU A 80 -0.25 16.77 0.96
CA LEU A 80 -1.36 17.34 1.72
C LEU A 80 -0.91 17.81 3.10
N LEU A 81 -0.12 16.99 3.79
CA LEU A 81 0.46 17.36 5.08
C LEU A 81 1.33 18.62 4.98
N PHE A 82 2.01 18.86 3.86
CA PHE A 82 2.88 20.03 3.65
C PHE A 82 2.29 21.15 2.77
N GLY A 83 0.97 21.15 2.54
CA GLY A 83 0.30 22.29 1.91
C GLY A 83 0.65 22.43 0.43
N GLY A 84 0.79 21.29 -0.26
CA GLY A 84 1.13 21.20 -1.67
C GLY A 84 2.64 21.12 -1.96
N LYS A 85 3.50 21.11 -0.94
CA LYS A 85 4.94 20.91 -1.13
C LYS A 85 5.28 19.42 -1.12
N ALA A 86 5.97 18.95 -2.17
CA ALA A 86 6.49 17.60 -2.24
C ALA A 86 7.74 17.45 -1.37
N CYS A 87 7.80 16.39 -0.57
CA CYS A 87 9.02 16.00 0.12
C CYS A 87 10.01 15.39 -0.87
N PRO A 88 11.33 15.69 -0.75
CA PRO A 88 12.36 14.88 -1.37
C PRO A 88 12.19 13.39 -1.03
N THR A 89 12.30 12.53 -2.03
CA THR A 89 12.14 11.09 -1.83
C THR A 89 13.43 10.45 -1.34
N ILE A 90 13.32 9.37 -0.57
CA ILE A 90 14.47 8.64 -0.01
C ILE A 90 15.35 8.10 -1.13
N ILE A 91 14.76 7.42 -2.11
CA ILE A 91 15.51 6.79 -3.21
C ILE A 91 16.25 7.83 -4.05
N GLU A 92 15.59 8.92 -4.44
CA GLU A 92 16.21 9.96 -5.27
C GLU A 92 17.30 10.71 -4.50
N THR A 93 17.04 11.06 -3.24
CA THR A 93 17.99 11.79 -2.39
C THR A 93 19.22 10.94 -2.09
N SER A 94 19.03 9.67 -1.75
CA SER A 94 20.12 8.71 -1.54
C SER A 94 20.97 8.57 -2.81
N THR A 95 20.34 8.44 -3.98
CA THR A 95 21.05 8.36 -5.27
C THR A 95 21.90 9.61 -5.53
N LYS A 96 21.34 10.80 -5.34
CA LYS A 96 22.06 12.08 -5.53
C LYS A 96 23.26 12.21 -4.57
N LYS A 97 23.08 11.89 -3.29
CA LYS A 97 24.15 11.97 -2.30
C LYS A 97 25.26 10.96 -2.56
N LYS A 98 24.91 9.72 -2.89
CA LYS A 98 25.88 8.69 -3.29
C LYS A 98 26.72 9.12 -4.49
N LEU A 99 26.12 9.76 -5.49
CA LEU A 99 26.85 10.32 -6.64
C LEU A 99 27.77 11.50 -6.26
N ALA A 100 27.42 12.26 -5.23
CA ALA A 100 28.25 13.32 -4.66
C ALA A 100 29.34 12.81 -3.69
N GLY A 101 29.37 11.50 -3.38
CA GLY A 101 30.28 10.92 -2.40
C GLY A 101 29.88 11.20 -0.94
N GLU A 102 28.60 11.52 -0.70
CA GLU A 102 28.02 11.81 0.61
C GLU A 102 27.06 10.69 1.06
N GLU A 103 26.91 10.52 2.36
CA GLU A 103 25.89 9.65 2.94
C GLU A 103 24.58 10.40 3.18
N VAL A 104 23.44 9.71 2.98
CA VAL A 104 22.12 10.25 3.28
C VAL A 104 21.89 10.28 4.80
N ALA A 105 21.38 11.40 5.29
CA ALA A 105 21.01 11.60 6.68
C ALA A 105 19.49 11.79 6.82
N ILE A 106 18.96 11.57 8.03
CA ILE A 106 17.53 11.73 8.34
C ILE A 106 16.99 13.09 7.92
N GLY A 107 17.75 14.16 8.15
CA GLY A 107 17.33 15.52 7.85
C GLY A 107 17.17 15.83 6.35
N ASP A 108 17.68 14.95 5.47
CA ASP A 108 17.53 15.11 4.03
C ASP A 108 16.18 14.57 3.51
N VAL A 109 15.56 13.66 4.26
CA VAL A 109 14.41 12.85 3.79
C VAL A 109 13.21 12.87 4.75
N CYS A 110 13.41 13.28 6.01
CA CYS A 110 12.36 13.40 7.02
C CYS A 110 12.04 14.86 7.32
N PHE A 111 10.77 15.21 7.17
CA PHE A 111 10.27 16.56 7.41
C PHE A 111 9.14 16.52 8.43
N LYS A 112 8.86 17.66 9.08
CA LYS A 112 7.82 17.75 10.12
C LYS A 112 6.89 18.94 9.92
N ARG A 113 5.60 18.73 10.13
CA ARG A 113 4.57 19.78 10.17
C ARG A 113 3.42 19.35 11.08
N GLY A 114 2.96 20.28 11.93
CA GLY A 114 1.81 20.04 12.81
C GLY A 114 1.98 18.82 13.72
N GLY A 115 3.19 18.60 14.24
CA GLY A 115 3.52 17.45 15.11
C GLY A 115 3.76 16.12 14.39
N VAL A 116 3.45 16.02 13.10
CA VAL A 116 3.65 14.80 12.28
C VAL A 116 5.04 14.82 11.64
N PHE A 117 5.72 13.67 11.68
CA PHE A 117 6.95 13.40 10.93
C PHE A 117 6.58 12.68 9.64
N ALA A 118 7.24 13.01 8.54
CA ALA A 118 6.85 12.51 7.24
C ALA A 118 8.01 12.31 6.29
N MET A 119 7.93 11.24 5.52
CA MET A 119 8.90 10.82 4.52
C MET A 119 8.18 10.33 3.25
N GLU A 120 8.84 10.42 2.11
CA GLU A 120 8.41 9.78 0.86
C GLU A 120 9.47 8.77 0.46
N LEU A 121 9.08 7.51 0.26
CA LEU A 121 10.03 6.48 -0.15
C LEU A 121 10.56 6.78 -1.56
N GLY A 122 9.66 7.21 -2.44
CA GLY A 122 9.93 7.35 -3.86
C GLY A 122 9.71 6.05 -4.63
N GLY A 123 9.88 6.13 -5.94
CA GLY A 123 9.80 5.00 -6.83
C GLY A 123 10.72 5.18 -8.03
N PRO A 124 10.75 4.20 -8.94
CA PRO A 124 11.48 4.36 -10.19
C PRO A 124 10.84 5.45 -11.06
N GLU A 125 11.61 5.99 -12.02
CA GLU A 125 11.09 6.96 -12.99
C GLU A 125 9.86 6.42 -13.73
N VAL A 126 8.88 7.29 -14.00
CA VAL A 126 7.66 6.92 -14.73
C VAL A 126 8.02 6.25 -16.07
N GLY A 127 7.45 5.07 -16.31
CA GLY A 127 7.72 4.27 -17.51
C GLY A 127 9.02 3.46 -17.46
N ARG A 128 9.73 3.43 -16.33
CA ARG A 128 10.96 2.65 -16.13
C ARG A 128 10.94 1.91 -14.79
N GLY A 129 11.73 0.84 -14.70
CA GLY A 129 11.93 0.08 -13.47
C GLY A 129 10.70 -0.73 -13.03
N CYS A 130 10.73 -1.18 -11.77
CA CYS A 130 9.65 -1.94 -11.14
C CYS A 130 9.31 -1.30 -9.79
N GLY A 131 8.06 -0.87 -9.61
CA GLY A 131 7.60 -0.22 -8.38
C GLY A 131 7.90 -1.07 -7.14
N GLY A 132 7.60 -2.37 -7.18
CA GLY A 132 7.87 -3.28 -6.06
C GLY A 132 9.35 -3.37 -5.69
N ARG A 133 10.27 -3.39 -6.67
CA ARG A 133 11.72 -3.35 -6.37
C ARG A 133 12.14 -2.00 -5.77
N GLY A 134 11.54 -0.91 -6.24
CA GLY A 134 11.72 0.41 -5.64
C GLY A 134 11.31 0.43 -4.17
N ILE A 135 10.15 -0.16 -3.83
CA ILE A 135 9.70 -0.26 -2.43
C ILE A 135 10.70 -1.03 -1.57
N ILE A 136 11.12 -2.23 -2.00
CA ILE A 136 12.08 -3.06 -1.25
C ILE A 136 13.37 -2.26 -1.00
N HIS A 137 13.94 -1.68 -2.06
CA HIS A 137 15.15 -0.87 -1.95
C HIS A 137 14.98 0.35 -1.03
N GLY A 138 13.83 1.00 -1.09
CA GLY A 138 13.52 2.13 -0.22
C GLY A 138 13.49 1.74 1.26
N PHE A 139 12.91 0.59 1.59
CA PHE A 139 12.88 0.08 2.97
C PHE A 139 14.27 -0.33 3.45
N GLU A 140 15.11 -0.94 2.62
CA GLU A 140 16.52 -1.22 2.96
C GLU A 140 17.30 0.07 3.30
N LEU A 141 17.05 1.15 2.56
CA LEU A 141 17.63 2.47 2.87
C LEU A 141 17.09 3.04 4.18
N LEU A 142 15.79 2.84 4.46
CA LEU A 142 15.15 3.27 5.69
C LEU A 142 15.68 2.51 6.92
N GLU A 143 15.89 1.21 6.79
CA GLU A 143 16.51 0.35 7.82
C GLU A 143 17.94 0.82 8.13
N LYS A 144 18.74 1.14 7.11
CA LYS A 144 20.10 1.72 7.29
C LYS A 144 20.09 3.07 8.02
N LEU A 145 19.01 3.82 7.92
CA LEU A 145 18.80 5.07 8.64
C LEU A 145 18.34 4.87 10.10
N GLY A 146 18.12 3.62 10.53
CA GLY A 146 17.74 3.27 11.90
C GLY A 146 16.23 3.18 12.11
N PHE A 147 15.44 2.81 11.10
CA PHE A 147 13.97 2.72 11.16
C PHE A 147 13.44 2.04 12.43
N HIS A 148 14.06 0.93 12.83
CA HIS A 148 13.65 0.12 13.98
C HIS A 148 14.03 0.73 15.34
N ASP A 149 14.94 1.71 15.37
CA ASP A 149 15.40 2.38 16.59
C ASP A 149 14.56 3.63 16.92
N TRP A 150 13.64 4.02 16.04
CA TRP A 150 12.87 5.25 16.21
C TRP A 150 11.68 5.07 17.16
N ASP A 151 11.64 5.89 18.21
CA ASP A 151 10.55 5.97 19.18
C ASP A 151 9.35 6.75 18.61
N PHE A 152 8.48 6.03 17.90
CA PHE A 152 7.17 6.50 17.45
C PHE A 152 6.05 5.72 18.14
N ASP A 153 4.93 6.37 18.43
CA ASP A 153 3.74 5.62 18.87
C ASP A 153 3.06 4.93 17.66
N TYR A 154 3.10 5.59 16.48
CA TYR A 154 2.54 5.08 15.22
C TYR A 154 3.44 5.35 14.02
N VAL A 155 3.57 4.37 13.14
CA VAL A 155 4.10 4.52 11.78
C VAL A 155 3.00 4.14 10.80
N LEU A 156 2.59 5.09 9.96
CA LEU A 156 1.54 4.90 8.96
C LEU A 156 2.18 4.81 7.57
N LEU A 157 1.98 3.70 6.87
CA LEU A 157 2.56 3.44 5.56
C LEU A 157 1.47 3.51 4.47
N ASP A 158 1.52 4.51 3.58
CA ASP A 158 0.56 4.65 2.46
C ASP A 158 1.00 3.77 1.28
N PHE A 159 0.41 2.58 1.15
CA PHE A 159 0.72 1.65 0.08
C PHE A 159 -0.31 1.71 -1.06
N LEU A 160 0.19 1.52 -2.28
CA LEU A 160 -0.67 1.32 -3.45
C LEU A 160 -1.45 0.00 -3.33
N GLY A 161 -2.78 0.06 -3.43
CA GLY A 161 -3.65 -1.11 -3.32
C GLY A 161 -3.97 -1.81 -4.64
N ASP A 162 -3.90 -1.10 -5.77
CA ASP A 162 -4.30 -1.64 -7.07
C ASP A 162 -3.51 -2.89 -7.48
N VAL A 163 -2.27 -2.99 -6.99
CA VAL A 163 -1.40 -4.15 -7.16
C VAL A 163 -0.78 -4.54 -5.82
N VAL A 164 -1.05 -5.76 -5.35
CA VAL A 164 -0.50 -6.28 -4.08
C VAL A 164 0.55 -7.36 -4.39
N CYS A 165 1.50 -7.04 -5.26
CA CYS A 165 2.53 -7.96 -5.73
C CYS A 165 3.90 -7.62 -5.15
N GLY A 166 4.75 -8.65 -4.96
CA GLY A 166 6.15 -8.50 -4.58
C GLY A 166 6.37 -7.47 -3.47
N GLY A 167 7.01 -6.35 -3.82
CA GLY A 167 7.31 -5.26 -2.87
C GLY A 167 6.11 -4.49 -2.33
N PHE A 168 4.98 -4.41 -3.05
CA PHE A 168 3.76 -3.79 -2.50
C PHE A 168 3.07 -4.69 -1.48
N GLY A 169 3.37 -6.00 -1.47
CA GLY A 169 2.94 -6.93 -0.43
C GLY A 169 3.92 -7.03 0.75
N LEU A 170 5.06 -6.33 0.70
CA LEU A 170 6.14 -6.43 1.70
C LEU A 170 5.66 -6.24 3.16
N PRO A 171 4.81 -5.26 3.49
CA PRO A 171 4.32 -5.07 4.87
C PRO A 171 3.59 -6.28 5.44
N ILE A 172 2.90 -7.01 4.57
CA ILE A 172 2.12 -8.20 4.94
C ILE A 172 3.03 -9.43 4.93
N ALA A 173 3.86 -9.57 3.89
CA ALA A 173 4.67 -10.75 3.64
C ALA A 173 5.80 -10.94 4.66
N ARG A 174 6.34 -9.85 5.23
CA ARG A 174 7.46 -9.88 6.18
C ARG A 174 7.05 -9.51 7.62
N ASP A 175 5.76 -9.51 7.95
CA ASP A 175 5.25 -9.11 9.27
C ASP A 175 5.78 -7.72 9.74
N MET A 176 6.10 -6.84 8.79
CA MET A 176 6.63 -5.50 9.10
C MET A 176 5.52 -4.60 9.67
N ALA A 177 4.28 -4.74 9.18
CA ALA A 177 3.12 -4.08 9.74
C ALA A 177 2.39 -5.03 10.69
N GLN A 178 1.93 -4.54 11.85
CA GLN A 178 1.11 -5.37 12.75
C GLN A 178 -0.31 -5.54 12.21
N LYS A 179 -0.80 -4.53 11.47
CA LYS A 179 -2.15 -4.55 10.89
C LYS A 179 -2.29 -3.70 9.64
N VAL A 180 -3.29 -4.04 8.84
CA VAL A 180 -3.66 -3.37 7.60
C VAL A 180 -4.96 -2.59 7.78
N ILE A 181 -5.01 -1.34 7.31
CA ILE A 181 -6.27 -0.60 7.15
C ILE A 181 -6.59 -0.49 5.67
N LEU A 182 -7.84 -0.74 5.33
CA LEU A 182 -8.36 -0.54 3.98
C LEU A 182 -9.04 0.83 3.91
N VAL A 183 -8.81 1.55 2.82
CA VAL A 183 -9.59 2.75 2.47
C VAL A 183 -10.35 2.44 1.20
N GLY A 184 -11.68 2.50 1.28
CA GLY A 184 -12.56 2.20 0.16
C GLY A 184 -13.77 3.13 0.05
N SER A 185 -14.49 3.10 -1.06
CA SER A 185 -15.82 3.71 -1.23
C SER A 185 -16.82 2.64 -1.64
N ASN A 186 -18.07 3.05 -1.79
CA ASN A 186 -19.16 2.18 -2.24
C ASN A 186 -19.06 1.73 -3.71
N ASP A 187 -18.00 2.10 -4.47
CA ASP A 187 -17.83 1.60 -5.85
C ASP A 187 -17.15 0.23 -5.92
N LEU A 188 -17.63 -0.60 -6.85
CA LEU A 188 -17.13 -1.96 -7.10
C LEU A 188 -15.61 -2.04 -7.24
N GLN A 189 -14.98 -1.11 -7.97
CA GLN A 189 -13.53 -1.15 -8.19
C GLN A 189 -12.75 -0.88 -6.90
N SER A 190 -13.28 -0.04 -6.01
CA SER A 190 -12.67 0.19 -4.71
C SER A 190 -12.78 -1.04 -3.80
N LEU A 191 -13.94 -1.70 -3.77
CA LEU A 191 -14.14 -2.91 -2.97
C LEU A 191 -13.41 -4.12 -3.55
N TYR A 192 -13.24 -4.19 -4.88
CA TYR A 192 -12.39 -5.18 -5.53
C TYR A 192 -10.94 -5.08 -5.08
N VAL A 193 -10.39 -3.85 -5.03
CA VAL A 193 -9.04 -3.62 -4.50
C VAL A 193 -8.94 -3.98 -3.02
N ALA A 194 -9.93 -3.58 -2.21
CA ALA A 194 -9.98 -3.96 -0.80
C ALA A 194 -10.00 -5.49 -0.60
N ASN A 195 -10.79 -6.21 -1.41
CA ASN A 195 -10.89 -7.66 -1.39
C ASN A 195 -9.57 -8.34 -1.80
N ASN A 196 -8.84 -7.80 -2.78
CA ASN A 196 -7.52 -8.31 -3.16
C ASN A 196 -6.50 -8.20 -2.02
N VAL A 197 -6.55 -7.11 -1.25
CA VAL A 197 -5.71 -6.95 -0.06
C VAL A 197 -6.12 -7.94 1.02
N CYS A 198 -7.43 -8.16 1.24
CA CYS A 198 -7.91 -9.22 2.12
C CYS A 198 -7.37 -10.59 1.70
N SER A 199 -7.42 -10.91 0.40
CA SER A 199 -6.86 -12.15 -0.17
C SER A 199 -5.36 -12.29 0.08
N ALA A 200 -4.60 -11.21 -0.04
CA ALA A 200 -3.17 -11.21 0.27
C ALA A 200 -2.91 -11.48 1.76
N VAL A 201 -3.65 -10.82 2.66
CA VAL A 201 -3.56 -11.06 4.11
C VAL A 201 -3.92 -12.51 4.44
N GLU A 202 -5.01 -13.05 3.88
CA GLU A 202 -5.44 -14.42 4.08
C GLU A 202 -4.38 -15.43 3.61
N TYR A 203 -3.79 -15.18 2.44
CA TYR A 203 -2.73 -16.00 1.88
C TYR A 203 -1.51 -16.06 2.80
N PHE A 204 -0.99 -14.92 3.27
CA PHE A 204 0.19 -14.90 4.14
C PHE A 204 -0.11 -15.43 5.54
N ARG A 205 -1.34 -15.27 6.05
CA ARG A 205 -1.80 -15.93 7.28
C ARG A 205 -1.73 -17.46 7.16
N LYS A 206 -2.11 -18.04 6.01
CA LYS A 206 -1.96 -19.49 5.77
C LYS A 206 -0.51 -19.96 5.78
N LEU A 207 0.43 -19.08 5.42
CA LEU A 207 1.87 -19.35 5.43
C LEU A 207 2.53 -19.09 6.79
N GLY A 208 1.77 -18.70 7.81
CA GLY A 208 2.26 -18.49 9.18
C GLY A 208 2.51 -17.03 9.56
N GLY A 209 2.18 -16.06 8.70
CA GLY A 209 2.24 -14.64 9.04
C GLY A 209 1.20 -14.22 10.08
N ASN A 210 1.44 -13.08 10.73
CA ASN A 210 0.65 -12.57 11.85
C ASN A 210 -0.21 -11.36 11.48
N VAL A 211 0.09 -10.68 10.37
CA VAL A 211 -0.65 -9.50 9.91
C VAL A 211 -2.14 -9.81 9.71
N GLY A 212 -3.00 -8.92 10.19
CA GLY A 212 -4.44 -8.95 9.95
C GLY A 212 -4.98 -7.62 9.44
N VAL A 213 -6.22 -7.61 9.00
CA VAL A 213 -6.94 -6.38 8.65
C VAL A 213 -7.51 -5.78 9.94
N ALA A 214 -7.23 -4.52 10.22
CA ALA A 214 -7.79 -3.78 11.36
C ALA A 214 -9.22 -3.32 11.07
N GLY A 215 -9.51 -2.97 9.82
CA GLY A 215 -10.84 -2.56 9.38
C GLY A 215 -10.83 -1.69 8.11
N LEU A 216 -12.02 -1.24 7.74
CA LEU A 216 -12.29 -0.41 6.57
C LEU A 216 -12.60 1.03 6.97
N VAL A 217 -11.95 2.00 6.35
CA VAL A 217 -12.38 3.40 6.31
C VAL A 217 -13.16 3.60 5.02
N VAL A 218 -14.46 3.86 5.16
CA VAL A 218 -15.30 4.23 4.01
C VAL A 218 -15.05 5.71 3.75
N ASN A 219 -14.46 6.05 2.61
CA ASN A 219 -14.22 7.42 2.20
C ASN A 219 -15.15 7.80 1.06
N LYS A 220 -15.55 9.08 1.00
CA LYS A 220 -16.58 9.56 0.07
C LYS A 220 -17.85 8.71 0.18
N ASP A 221 -18.27 8.42 1.40
CA ASP A 221 -19.51 7.67 1.65
C ASP A 221 -20.71 8.49 1.14
N ASP A 222 -21.40 7.95 0.15
CA ASP A 222 -22.64 8.47 -0.44
C ASP A 222 -23.90 7.83 0.17
N GLY A 223 -23.72 6.90 1.12
CA GLY A 223 -24.80 6.28 1.89
C GLY A 223 -25.52 5.13 1.19
N SER A 224 -24.98 4.60 0.09
CA SER A 224 -25.56 3.46 -0.61
C SER A 224 -25.34 2.12 0.12
N GLY A 225 -24.26 1.99 0.91
CA GLY A 225 -24.09 0.93 1.91
C GLY A 225 -23.29 -0.30 1.46
N GLU A 226 -22.79 -0.34 0.23
CA GLU A 226 -22.03 -1.48 -0.32
C GLU A 226 -20.72 -1.70 0.42
N ALA A 227 -20.04 -0.64 0.88
CA ALA A 227 -18.82 -0.77 1.66
C ALA A 227 -19.08 -1.40 3.04
N GLN A 228 -20.22 -1.08 3.66
CA GLN A 228 -20.66 -1.70 4.91
C GLN A 228 -21.00 -3.18 4.68
N ALA A 229 -21.77 -3.48 3.63
CA ALA A 229 -22.10 -4.87 3.25
C ALA A 229 -20.83 -5.69 2.96
N PHE A 230 -19.84 -5.10 2.29
CA PHE A 230 -18.53 -5.72 2.07
C PHE A 230 -17.80 -6.00 3.38
N ALA A 231 -17.74 -5.02 4.28
CA ALA A 231 -17.05 -5.18 5.57
C ALA A 231 -17.68 -6.31 6.42
N GLU A 232 -19.01 -6.41 6.43
CA GLU A 232 -19.73 -7.52 7.06
C GLU A 232 -19.43 -8.86 6.39
N ALA A 233 -19.48 -8.91 5.05
CA ALA A 233 -19.26 -10.13 4.29
C ALA A 233 -17.83 -10.69 4.44
N VAL A 234 -16.82 -9.82 4.57
CA VAL A 234 -15.41 -10.21 4.77
C VAL A 234 -14.97 -10.29 6.23
N ASP A 235 -15.90 -10.11 7.19
CA ASP A 235 -15.67 -10.17 8.63
C ASP A 235 -14.60 -9.18 9.14
N ILE A 236 -14.73 -7.90 8.74
CA ILE A 236 -13.87 -6.80 9.23
C ILE A 236 -14.73 -5.62 9.72
N PRO A 237 -14.28 -4.86 10.74
CA PRO A 237 -15.04 -3.71 11.21
C PRO A 237 -14.90 -2.51 10.27
N VAL A 238 -15.91 -1.64 10.25
CA VAL A 238 -15.78 -0.28 9.69
C VAL A 238 -15.23 0.65 10.78
N LEU A 239 -14.08 1.27 10.53
CA LEU A 239 -13.39 2.16 11.47
C LEU A 239 -13.96 3.58 11.45
N ALA A 240 -14.36 4.07 10.27
CA ALA A 240 -15.02 5.34 10.09
C ALA A 240 -15.69 5.41 8.71
N ALA A 241 -16.69 6.27 8.61
CA ALA A 241 -17.29 6.70 7.35
C ALA A 241 -17.09 8.20 7.16
N ILE A 242 -16.21 8.57 6.22
CA ILE A 242 -15.94 9.95 5.82
C ILE A 242 -16.93 10.29 4.69
N PRO A 243 -17.85 11.25 4.90
CA PRO A 243 -18.94 11.50 3.96
C PRO A 243 -18.43 12.08 2.63
N GLN A 244 -19.17 11.83 1.56
CA GLN A 244 -19.02 12.57 0.31
C GLN A 244 -19.53 14.02 0.50
N ASP A 245 -18.62 14.91 0.87
CA ASP A 245 -18.92 16.31 1.19
C ASP A 245 -18.08 17.30 0.36
N ASP A 246 -18.72 18.37 -0.11
CA ASP A 246 -18.09 19.37 -0.99
C ASP A 246 -17.02 20.22 -0.29
N ASP A 247 -17.17 20.49 1.01
CA ASP A 247 -16.15 21.18 1.81
C ASP A 247 -14.92 20.29 1.99
N LEU A 248 -15.09 19.00 2.32
CA LEU A 248 -13.97 18.05 2.40
C LEU A 248 -13.23 17.99 1.07
N ARG A 249 -13.96 17.89 -0.04
CA ARG A 249 -13.40 17.87 -1.39
C ARG A 249 -12.60 19.15 -1.69
N LYS A 250 -13.17 20.33 -1.41
CA LYS A 250 -12.50 21.63 -1.62
C LYS A 250 -11.28 21.80 -0.72
N LYS A 251 -11.36 21.38 0.54
CA LYS A 251 -10.25 21.47 1.49
C LYS A 251 -9.10 20.52 1.11
N SER A 252 -9.43 19.30 0.70
CA SER A 252 -8.46 18.36 0.13
C SER A 252 -7.74 18.95 -1.09
N ALA A 253 -8.49 19.53 -2.03
CA ALA A 253 -7.91 20.14 -3.23
C ALA A 253 -7.00 21.34 -2.94
N ASN A 254 -7.23 22.04 -1.82
CA ASN A 254 -6.43 23.16 -1.35
C ASN A 254 -5.33 22.75 -0.35
N TYR A 255 -5.07 21.44 -0.20
CA TYR A 255 -4.09 20.89 0.75
C TYR A 255 -4.28 21.37 2.19
N GLN A 256 -5.54 21.51 2.62
CA GLN A 256 -5.91 21.90 3.97
C GLN A 256 -6.12 20.68 4.85
N ILE A 257 -5.51 20.72 6.04
CA ILE A 257 -5.77 19.76 7.09
C ILE A 257 -7.11 20.10 7.76
N VAL A 258 -7.95 19.09 7.92
CA VAL A 258 -9.27 19.12 8.55
C VAL A 258 -9.38 18.22 9.77
N GLY A 259 -8.46 17.26 9.94
CA GLY A 259 -8.34 16.41 11.11
C GLY A 259 -7.67 17.14 12.27
N THR A 260 -8.30 18.23 12.73
CA THR A 260 -7.88 19.04 13.89
C THR A 260 -9.07 19.33 14.78
N ALA A 261 -8.87 19.46 16.08
CA ALA A 261 -9.89 19.84 17.05
C ALA A 261 -10.59 21.19 16.73
N GLU A 262 -9.93 22.08 15.99
CA GLU A 262 -10.51 23.37 15.57
C GLU A 262 -11.48 23.26 14.38
N SER A 263 -11.41 22.15 13.64
CA SER A 263 -12.21 21.90 12.45
C SER A 263 -13.53 21.22 12.82
N ARG A 264 -14.59 21.50 12.05
CA ARG A 264 -15.88 20.79 12.17
C ARG A 264 -15.77 19.27 11.97
N TRP A 265 -14.69 18.83 11.33
CA TRP A 265 -14.37 17.42 11.08
C TRP A 265 -13.46 16.81 12.15
N GLY A 266 -13.05 17.59 13.17
CA GLY A 266 -12.14 17.13 14.22
C GLY A 266 -12.65 15.90 14.96
N SER A 267 -13.93 15.88 15.33
CA SER A 267 -14.54 14.74 16.02
C SER A 267 -14.51 13.45 15.19
N LEU A 268 -14.73 13.55 13.87
CA LEU A 268 -14.65 12.42 12.94
C LEU A 268 -13.26 11.79 12.97
N PHE A 269 -12.21 12.62 12.81
CA PHE A 269 -10.84 12.13 12.80
C PHE A 269 -10.35 11.71 14.19
N ALA A 270 -10.87 12.31 15.26
CA ALA A 270 -10.59 11.88 16.63
C ALA A 270 -11.15 10.48 16.89
N GLY A 271 -12.39 10.21 16.45
CA GLY A 271 -13.00 8.89 16.51
C GLY A 271 -12.25 7.87 15.64
N LEU A 272 -11.81 8.26 14.43
CA LEU A 272 -10.97 7.40 13.60
C LEU A 272 -9.62 7.09 14.28
N ALA A 273 -8.97 8.07 14.92
CA ALA A 273 -7.72 7.85 15.65
C ALA A 273 -7.88 6.86 16.81
N GLU A 274 -8.97 6.97 17.56
CA GLU A 274 -9.33 6.03 18.63
C GLU A 274 -9.61 4.62 18.06
N ALA A 275 -10.44 4.52 17.02
CA ALA A 275 -10.77 3.25 16.37
C ALA A 275 -9.50 2.55 15.84
N VAL A 276 -8.60 3.30 15.18
CA VAL A 276 -7.32 2.78 14.69
C VAL A 276 -6.43 2.31 15.82
N SER A 277 -6.40 3.02 16.95
CA SER A 277 -5.62 2.63 18.12
C SER A 277 -6.08 1.30 18.71
N LEU A 278 -7.39 1.10 18.81
CA LEU A 278 -8.01 -0.04 19.49
C LEU A 278 -8.21 -1.26 18.59
N ALA A 279 -8.34 -1.08 17.27
CA ALA A 279 -8.67 -2.16 16.35
C ALA A 279 -7.57 -3.24 16.31
N PRO A 280 -7.89 -4.51 16.63
CA PRO A 280 -6.95 -5.62 16.52
C PRO A 280 -6.79 -6.08 15.07
N PRO A 281 -5.69 -6.78 14.73
CA PRO A 281 -5.56 -7.43 13.44
C PRO A 281 -6.50 -8.65 13.35
N VAL A 282 -7.58 -8.55 12.57
CA VAL A 282 -8.49 -9.68 12.30
C VAL A 282 -8.07 -10.43 11.04
N ARG A 283 -8.43 -11.71 10.95
CA ARG A 283 -8.24 -12.49 9.73
C ARG A 283 -9.49 -12.29 8.86
N PRO A 284 -9.38 -11.64 7.68
CA PRO A 284 -10.54 -11.44 6.82
C PRO A 284 -10.97 -12.75 6.16
N THR A 285 -12.21 -12.77 5.67
CA THR A 285 -12.77 -13.83 4.81
C THR A 285 -13.00 -13.24 3.41
N PRO A 286 -11.99 -13.28 2.51
CA PRO A 286 -12.10 -12.67 1.19
C PRO A 286 -13.21 -13.33 0.36
N LEU A 287 -13.91 -12.52 -0.44
CA LEU A 287 -14.93 -13.00 -1.37
C LEU A 287 -14.28 -13.48 -2.67
N ASP A 288 -14.94 -14.41 -3.35
CA ASP A 288 -14.66 -14.65 -4.76
C ASP A 288 -15.29 -13.54 -5.63
N GLN A 289 -15.09 -13.64 -6.95
CA GLN A 289 -15.56 -12.61 -7.86
C GLN A 289 -17.09 -12.48 -7.85
N ASP A 290 -17.81 -13.60 -7.84
CA ASP A 290 -19.28 -13.60 -7.86
C ASP A 290 -19.84 -13.08 -6.53
N GLY A 291 -19.29 -13.52 -5.38
CA GLY A 291 -19.72 -13.03 -4.08
C GLY A 291 -19.49 -11.54 -3.88
N LEU A 292 -18.45 -10.96 -4.49
CA LEU A 292 -18.26 -9.50 -4.48
C LEU A 292 -19.27 -8.78 -5.38
N LEU A 293 -19.58 -9.34 -6.56
CA LEU A 293 -20.55 -8.77 -7.49
C LEU A 293 -21.98 -8.81 -6.93
N ASP A 294 -22.31 -9.84 -6.15
CA ASP A 294 -23.60 -10.01 -5.48
C ASP A 294 -23.89 -8.92 -4.43
N LEU A 295 -22.88 -8.13 -4.02
CA LEU A 295 -23.07 -6.95 -3.17
C LEU A 295 -23.71 -5.77 -3.93
N PHE A 296 -23.76 -5.83 -5.26
CA PHE A 296 -24.24 -4.76 -6.13
C PHE A 296 -25.53 -5.17 -6.86
N ASP A 297 -26.44 -4.22 -7.08
CA ASP A 297 -27.64 -4.50 -7.87
C ASP A 297 -27.31 -4.67 -9.36
N GLY A 298 -27.43 -5.91 -9.85
CA GLY A 298 -27.18 -6.28 -11.23
C GLY A 298 -28.42 -6.29 -12.14
N SER A 299 -29.61 -5.94 -11.63
CA SER A 299 -30.90 -6.18 -12.32
C SER A 299 -31.00 -5.54 -13.70
N ASP A 300 -30.35 -4.40 -13.91
CA ASP A 300 -30.55 -3.55 -15.09
C ASP A 300 -29.51 -3.79 -16.21
N THR A 301 -28.47 -4.59 -15.97
CA THR A 301 -27.32 -4.71 -16.88
C THR A 301 -27.25 -6.01 -17.69
N GLY A 302 -28.23 -6.92 -17.52
CA GLY A 302 -28.20 -8.22 -18.19
C GLY A 302 -27.07 -9.12 -17.66
N ALA A 303 -26.95 -9.21 -16.33
CA ALA A 303 -26.01 -10.07 -15.62
C ALA A 303 -26.10 -11.54 -16.09
N GLY A 304 -25.01 -12.31 -15.89
CA GLY A 304 -24.96 -13.74 -16.22
C GLY A 304 -24.53 -14.07 -17.65
N VAL A 305 -23.70 -13.24 -18.27
CA VAL A 305 -23.04 -13.58 -19.54
C VAL A 305 -22.19 -14.84 -19.34
N VAL A 306 -22.55 -15.91 -20.03
CA VAL A 306 -21.78 -17.16 -20.01
C VAL A 306 -20.52 -16.97 -20.86
N LEU A 307 -19.35 -17.17 -20.26
CA LEU A 307 -18.09 -17.13 -20.98
C LEU A 307 -18.05 -18.28 -22.00
N GLU A 308 -18.02 -17.95 -23.28
CA GLU A 308 -17.75 -18.89 -24.36
C GLU A 308 -16.24 -18.94 -24.62
N PRO A 309 -15.55 -20.07 -24.36
CA PRO A 309 -14.12 -20.15 -24.60
C PRO A 309 -13.81 -20.00 -26.09
N ALA A 310 -12.97 -19.02 -26.44
CA ALA A 310 -12.48 -18.88 -27.80
C ALA A 310 -11.62 -20.10 -28.17
N THR A 311 -11.83 -20.63 -29.38
CA THR A 311 -10.98 -21.68 -29.93
C THR A 311 -9.71 -21.09 -30.55
N ASP A 312 -8.68 -21.92 -30.75
CA ASP A 312 -7.47 -21.53 -31.49
C ASP A 312 -7.80 -20.98 -32.90
N ALA A 313 -8.85 -21.52 -33.54
CA ALA A 313 -9.32 -21.04 -34.83
C ALA A 313 -9.94 -19.64 -34.74
N ASP A 314 -10.72 -19.35 -33.69
CA ASP A 314 -11.31 -18.03 -33.46
C ASP A 314 -10.22 -16.95 -33.31
N MET A 315 -9.14 -17.30 -32.62
CA MET A 315 -8.02 -16.37 -32.38
C MET A 315 -7.14 -16.13 -33.61
N ARG A 316 -7.04 -17.10 -34.52
CA ARG A 316 -6.15 -17.01 -35.70
C ARG A 316 -6.88 -16.62 -36.99
N GLY A 317 -8.21 -16.61 -36.97
CA GLY A 317 -9.06 -16.21 -38.09
C GLY A 317 -9.15 -17.25 -39.22
N LYS A 318 -9.98 -16.94 -40.22
CA LYS A 318 -10.44 -17.89 -41.27
C LYS A 318 -9.32 -18.55 -42.10
N TYR A 319 -8.11 -18.00 -42.12
CA TYR A 319 -7.00 -18.46 -42.97
C TYR A 319 -5.87 -19.12 -42.18
N ALA A 320 -6.09 -19.40 -40.90
CA ALA A 320 -5.07 -20.01 -40.07
C ALA A 320 -5.06 -21.52 -40.20
N GLU A 321 -3.91 -22.05 -40.59
CA GLU A 321 -3.66 -23.50 -40.53
C GLU A 321 -3.06 -23.85 -39.16
N PRO A 322 -3.53 -24.91 -38.48
CA PRO A 322 -2.92 -25.41 -37.27
C PRO A 322 -1.45 -25.76 -37.53
N LYS A 323 -0.52 -25.03 -36.91
CA LYS A 323 0.90 -25.41 -36.93
C LYS A 323 1.15 -26.40 -35.79
N PRO A 324 1.74 -27.57 -36.06
CA PRO A 324 2.12 -28.50 -35.00
C PRO A 324 3.11 -27.81 -34.06
N SER A 325 2.91 -27.98 -32.74
CA SER A 325 3.87 -27.49 -31.75
C SER A 325 5.22 -28.13 -32.01
N LEU A 326 6.28 -27.31 -31.98
CA LEU A 326 7.67 -27.79 -32.03
C LEU A 326 8.22 -28.07 -30.62
N GLU A 327 7.36 -27.96 -29.60
CA GLU A 327 7.72 -28.25 -28.22
C GLU A 327 8.07 -29.74 -28.10
N VAL A 328 9.32 -30.00 -27.75
CA VAL A 328 9.80 -31.34 -27.42
C VAL A 328 9.36 -31.64 -25.99
N ILE A 329 8.37 -32.52 -25.83
CA ILE A 329 7.95 -33.02 -24.52
C ILE A 329 8.98 -34.07 -24.11
N TYR A 330 9.71 -33.81 -23.02
CA TYR A 330 10.78 -34.68 -22.53
C TYR A 330 10.29 -35.77 -21.55
N ASP A 331 9.01 -35.81 -21.21
CA ASP A 331 8.46 -36.63 -20.11
C ASP A 331 8.12 -38.10 -20.45
N GLU A 332 8.73 -38.68 -21.49
CA GLU A 332 8.65 -40.13 -21.76
C GLU A 332 10.04 -40.76 -21.95
N ALA A 333 10.96 -40.53 -21.00
CA ALA A 333 12.24 -41.25 -20.90
C ALA A 333 12.48 -41.80 -19.48
#